data_AF-A0A662MN69-F1
#
_entry.id   AF-A0A662MN69-F1
#
_cell.length_a   1.000
_cell.length_b   1.000
_cell.length_c   1.000
_cell.angle_alpha   90.00
_cell.angle_beta   90.00
_cell.angle_gamma   90.00
#
_symmetry.space_group_name_H-M   'P 1'
#
loop_
_entity.id
_entity.type
_entity.pdbx_description
1 polymer ?
#
loop_
_entity_poly.entity_id
_entity_poly.type
_entity_poly.pdbx_seq_one_letter_code
_entity_poly.pdbx_strand_id
1 'polypeptide(L)' 'MSQETRDEPAGGDIIGLNELSRCKSILDRIADSVAYPLIIIDDAGSVVLWNTAAEKIFGYSKEEALGTMLH' A
#
# COMPACT_ATOMS: atom_id res chain seq x y z
N MET A 1 29.32 33.03 -26.86
CA MET A 1 30.07 31.79 -26.55
C MET A 1 30.26 31.79 -25.04
N SER A 2 29.40 31.17 -24.22
CA SER A 2 28.91 29.78 -24.17
C SER A 2 29.66 29.00 -23.10
N GLN A 3 28.91 28.70 -22.02
CA GLN A 3 28.99 27.50 -21.17
C GLN A 3 30.20 27.53 -20.21
N GLU A 4 30.10 27.21 -18.92
CA GLU A 4 29.44 26.06 -18.33
C GLU A 4 29.49 26.22 -16.79
N THR A 5 28.39 26.56 -16.13
CA THR A 5 28.23 26.23 -14.69
C THR A 5 27.30 25.04 -14.65
N ARG A 6 27.90 23.86 -14.73
CA ARG A 6 27.21 22.58 -14.66
C ARG A 6 26.82 22.34 -13.21
N ASP A 7 25.54 22.50 -12.93
CA ASP A 7 24.89 22.07 -11.69
C ASP A 7 25.01 20.54 -11.60
N GLU A 8 25.73 20.02 -10.60
CA GLU A 8 25.84 18.59 -10.31
C GLU A 8 24.80 18.17 -9.24
N PRO A 9 24.34 16.90 -9.28
CA PRO A 9 22.92 16.59 -9.12
C PRO A 9 22.51 16.26 -7.68
N ALA A 10 21.39 16.81 -7.23
CA ALA A 10 20.63 16.29 -6.08
C ALA A 10 19.82 15.05 -6.52
N GLY A 11 20.49 13.93 -6.77
CA GLY A 11 19.88 12.70 -7.31
C GLY A 11 20.07 11.44 -6.45
N GLY A 12 20.48 11.58 -5.18
CA GLY A 12 20.90 10.46 -4.32
C GLY A 12 19.79 9.73 -3.56
N ASP A 13 18.62 10.33 -3.35
CA ASP A 13 17.67 9.85 -2.33
C ASP A 13 16.50 8.99 -2.87
N ILE A 14 16.44 8.73 -4.18
CA ILE A 14 15.26 8.09 -4.79
C ILE A 14 15.27 6.54 -4.66
N ILE A 15 16.42 5.93 -4.37
CA ILE A 15 16.57 4.46 -4.42
C ILE A 15 16.08 3.78 -3.12
N GLY A 16 16.14 4.47 -1.97
CA GLY A 16 15.87 3.88 -0.64
C GLY A 16 14.39 3.63 -0.32
N LEU A 17 13.44 4.30 -0.99
CA LEU A 17 12.00 4.21 -0.68
C LEU A 17 11.28 3.03 -1.38
N ASN A 18 11.98 2.30 -2.25
CA ASN A 18 11.35 1.36 -3.18
C ASN A 18 11.07 -0.03 -2.58
N GLU A 19 11.92 -0.52 -1.67
CA GLU A 19 11.82 -1.93 -1.22
C GLU A 19 10.60 -2.22 -0.34
N LEU A 20 10.30 -1.35 0.64
CA LEU A 20 9.13 -1.50 1.51
C LEU A 20 7.82 -1.40 0.71
N SER A 21 7.77 -0.42 -0.19
CA SER A 21 6.64 -0.20 -1.10
C SER A 21 6.38 -1.41 -1.99
N ARG A 22 7.45 -2.10 -2.42
CA ARG A 22 7.36 -3.30 -3.26
C ARG A 22 6.79 -4.51 -2.51
N CYS A 23 7.26 -4.78 -1.30
CA CYS A 23 6.71 -5.87 -0.47
C CYS A 23 5.23 -5.66 -0.18
N LYS A 24 4.84 -4.43 0.15
CA LYS A 24 3.43 -4.07 0.37
C LYS A 24 2.57 -4.34 -0.87
N SER A 25 3.04 -3.89 -2.05
CA SER A 25 2.33 -4.10 -3.32
C SER A 25 2.15 -5.58 -3.66
N ILE A 26 3.13 -6.44 -3.36
CA ILE A 26 3.01 -7.88 -3.60
C ILE A 26 1.93 -8.49 -2.70
N LEU A 27 1.91 -8.14 -1.42
CA LEU A 27 0.90 -8.64 -0.47
C LEU A 27 -0.51 -8.23 -0.89
N ASP A 28 -0.69 -6.98 -1.30
CA ASP A 28 -1.98 -6.48 -1.80
C ASP A 28 -2.46 -7.30 -3.01
N ARG A 29 -1.58 -7.54 -4.00
CA ARG A 29 -1.92 -8.32 -5.19
C ARG A 29 -2.27 -9.77 -4.88
N ILE A 30 -1.59 -10.38 -3.92
CA ILE A 30 -1.90 -11.75 -3.50
C ILE A 30 -3.26 -11.77 -2.82
N ALA A 31 -3.53 -10.84 -1.91
CA ALA A 31 -4.81 -10.73 -1.24
C ALA A 31 -5.97 -10.51 -2.23
N ASP A 32 -5.77 -9.68 -3.24
CA ASP A 32 -6.77 -9.41 -4.29
C ASP A 32 -6.97 -10.58 -5.25
N SER A 33 -6.01 -11.50 -5.35
CA SER A 33 -6.17 -12.73 -6.15
C SER A 33 -7.11 -13.76 -5.51
N VAL A 34 -7.38 -13.63 -4.20
CA VAL A 34 -8.27 -14.52 -3.46
C VAL A 34 -9.72 -14.16 -3.77
N ALA A 35 -10.51 -15.15 -4.20
CA ALA A 35 -11.92 -14.94 -4.55
C ALA A 35 -12.84 -14.66 -3.35
N TYR A 36 -12.39 -14.99 -2.14
CA TYR A 36 -13.11 -14.80 -0.89
C TYR A 36 -12.65 -13.54 -0.16
N PRO A 37 -13.54 -12.92 0.65
CA PRO A 37 -13.17 -11.82 1.53
C PRO A 37 -12.00 -12.19 2.44
N LEU A 38 -10.97 -11.35 2.44
CA LEU A 38 -9.83 -11.45 3.34
C LEU A 38 -9.73 -10.17 4.15
N ILE A 39 -9.83 -10.32 5.47
CA ILE A 39 -9.67 -9.26 6.45
C ILE A 39 -8.59 -9.69 7.43
N ILE A 40 -7.62 -8.82 7.69
CA ILE A 40 -6.65 -8.99 8.77
C ILE A 40 -6.82 -7.81 9.72
N ILE A 41 -6.77 -8.09 11.02
CA ILE A 41 -6.80 -7.10 12.09
C ILE A 41 -5.50 -7.14 12.89
N ASP A 42 -5.12 -6.02 13.50
CA ASP A 42 -4.08 -5.96 14.52
C ASP A 42 -4.60 -6.42 15.90
N ASP A 43 -3.72 -6.40 16.91
CA ASP A 43 -4.06 -6.76 18.29
C ASP A 43 -5.08 -5.82 18.94
N ALA A 44 -5.22 -4.60 18.42
CA ALA A 44 -6.24 -3.63 18.83
C ALA A 44 -7.58 -3.81 18.10
N GLY A 45 -7.68 -4.76 17.17
CA GLY A 45 -8.90 -5.00 16.37
C GLY A 45 -9.07 -4.06 15.18
N SER A 46 -8.03 -3.30 14.83
CA SER A 46 -8.06 -2.39 13.69
C SER A 46 -7.76 -3.14 12.41
N VAL A 47 -8.52 -2.88 11.33
CA VAL A 47 -8.30 -3.52 10.04
C VAL A 47 -6.97 -3.08 9.42
N VAL A 48 -6.07 -4.04 9.18
CA VAL A 48 -4.76 -3.83 8.53
C VAL A 48 -4.71 -4.34 7.09
N LEU A 49 -5.64 -5.22 6.70
CA LEU A 49 -5.79 -5.68 5.32
C LEU A 49 -7.25 -5.83 4.97
N TRP A 50 -7.61 -5.34 3.79
CA TRP A 50 -8.93 -5.46 3.18
C TRP A 50 -8.74 -5.69 1.68
N ASN A 51 -9.21 -6.83 1.18
CA ASN A 51 -9.08 -7.18 -0.24
C ASN A 51 -10.33 -6.79 -1.05
N THR A 52 -10.19 -6.79 -2.38
CA THR A 52 -11.28 -6.48 -3.33
C THR A 52 -12.53 -7.34 -3.11
N ALA A 53 -12.37 -8.60 -2.68
CA ALA A 53 -13.51 -9.46 -2.39
C ALA A 53 -14.27 -9.01 -1.14
N ALA A 54 -13.58 -8.51 -0.11
CA ALA A 54 -14.22 -7.93 1.07
C ALA A 54 -14.99 -6.65 0.71
N GLU A 55 -14.46 -5.80 -0.16
CA GLU A 55 -15.20 -4.62 -0.65
C GLU A 55 -16.54 -5.01 -1.30
N LYS A 56 -16.53 -6.06 -2.13
CA LYS A 56 -17.73 -6.53 -2.83
C LYS A 56 -18.77 -7.13 -1.90
N ILE A 57 -18.34 -7.82 -0.85
CA ILE A 57 -19.25 -8.53 0.07
C ILE A 57 -19.79 -7.61 1.15
N PHE A 58 -18.94 -6.75 1.73
CA PHE A 58 -19.32 -5.87 2.83
C PHE A 58 -19.76 -4.47 2.36
N GLY A 59 -19.41 -4.06 1.15
CA GLY A 59 -19.83 -2.78 0.55
C GLY A 59 -18.98 -1.58 0.98
N TYR A 60 -17.92 -1.77 1.74
CA TYR A 60 -16.96 -0.73 2.14
C TYR A 60 -15.70 -0.79 1.28
N SER A 61 -15.22 0.36 0.83
CA SER A 61 -13.91 0.44 0.17
C SER A 61 -12.78 0.13 1.14
N LYS A 62 -11.63 -0.28 0.60
CA LYS A 62 -10.39 -0.47 1.37
C LYS A 62 -10.01 0.80 2.15
N GLU A 63 -10.19 1.97 1.57
CA GLU A 63 -9.90 3.25 2.24
C GLU A 63 -10.82 3.51 3.44
N GLU A 64 -12.09 3.08 3.36
CA GLU A 64 -13.05 3.20 4.45
C GLU A 64 -12.83 2.13 5.52
N ALA A 65 -12.38 0.93 5.14
CA ALA A 65 -12.21 -0.19 6.06
C ALA A 65 -10.89 -0.12 6.82
N LEU A 66 -9.79 0.28 6.18
CA LEU A 66 -8.46 0.30 6.80
C LEU A 66 -8.41 1.25 8.01
N GLY A 67 -7.86 0.76 9.13
CA GLY A 67 -7.77 1.51 10.38
C GLY A 67 -9.09 1.65 11.14
N THR A 68 -10.19 1.10 10.63
CA THR A 68 -11.44 1.01 11.40
C THR A 68 -11.37 -0.12 12.40
N MET A 69 -12.00 0.10 13.55
CA MET A 69 -12.10 -0.90 14.61
C MET A 69 -13.30 -1.81 14.32
N LEU A 70 -13.04 -3.11 14.13
CA LEU A 70 -14.10 -4.10 14.09
C LEU A 70 -14.43 -4.49 15.53
N HIS A 71 -15.66 -4.19 15.97
CA HIS A 71 -16.16 -4.45 17.32
C HIS A 71 -17.39 -5.35 17.31
#